data_AF-A0A527HAF0-F1
#
_entry.id   AF-A0A527HAF0-F1
#
_cell.length_a   1.000
_cell.length_b   1.000
_cell.length_c   1.000
_cell.angle_alpha   90.00
_cell.angle_beta   90.00
_cell.angle_gamma   90.00
#
_symmetry.space_group_name_H-M   'P 1'
#
loop_
_entity.id
_entity.type
_entity.pdbx_description
1 polymer ?
#
loop_
_entity_poly.entity_id
_entity_poly.type
_entity_poly.pdbx_seq_one_letter_code
_entity_poly.pdbx_strand_id
1 'polypeptide(L)' 'AEKGVKVVGTFPEDSHPPIIYPVAQTADSKDKDTRAFLKCLQSAKAAALFKDQGFTVLAPSN' A
#
# COMPACT_ATOMS: atom_id res chain seq x y z
N ALA A 1 -10.51 3.70 -13.15
CA ALA A 1 -11.09 2.51 -13.80
C ALA A 1 -10.91 2.62 -15.31
N GLU A 2 -10.40 1.58 -15.95
CA GLU A 2 -10.25 1.53 -17.40
C GLU A 2 -11.60 1.23 -18.06
N LYS A 3 -11.96 1.94 -19.15
CA LYS A 3 -13.33 1.94 -19.71
C LYS A 3 -13.83 0.57 -20.17
N GLY A 4 -12.93 -0.37 -20.47
CA GLY A 4 -13.28 -1.73 -20.91
C GLY A 4 -13.32 -2.77 -19.79
N VAL A 5 -13.02 -2.40 -18.54
CA VAL A 5 -12.85 -3.35 -17.44
C VAL A 5 -13.92 -3.14 -16.38
N LYS A 6 -14.50 -4.25 -15.91
CA LYS A 6 -15.44 -4.28 -14.79
C LYS A 6 -15.15 -5.46 -13.87
N VAL A 7 -15.48 -5.30 -12.60
CA VAL A 7 -15.46 -6.41 -11.62
C VAL A 7 -16.67 -7.30 -11.90
N VAL A 8 -16.44 -8.58 -12.19
CA VAL A 8 -17.50 -9.59 -12.40
C VAL A 8 -17.76 -10.43 -11.15
N GLY A 9 -16.88 -10.34 -10.15
CA GLY A 9 -16.97 -11.00 -8.86
C GLY A 9 -15.73 -10.73 -8.01
N THR A 10 -15.84 -10.97 -6.72
CA THR A 10 -14.74 -10.86 -5.76
C THR A 10 -14.58 -12.20 -5.06
N PHE A 11 -13.34 -12.68 -4.96
CA PHE A 11 -13.05 -13.93 -4.25
C PHE A 11 -13.26 -13.74 -2.74
N PRO A 12 -13.79 -14.75 -2.03
CA PRO A 12 -13.85 -14.74 -0.57
C PRO A 12 -12.45 -14.53 0.05
N GLU A 13 -12.35 -13.75 1.13
CA GLU A 13 -11.05 -13.41 1.75
C GLU A 13 -10.30 -14.63 2.29
N ASP A 14 -11.02 -15.68 2.69
CA ASP A 14 -10.49 -16.95 3.21
C ASP A 14 -10.10 -17.94 2.10
N SER A 15 -10.44 -17.64 0.85
CA SER A 15 -10.10 -18.49 -0.30
C SER A 15 -8.64 -18.33 -0.76
N HIS A 16 -7.93 -17.32 -0.26
CA HIS A 16 -6.54 -17.06 -0.62
C HIS A 16 -5.75 -16.52 0.58
N PRO A 17 -4.40 -16.61 0.57
CA PRO A 17 -3.57 -15.89 1.52
C PRO A 17 -3.83 -14.37 1.45
N PRO A 18 -3.69 -13.63 2.54
CA PRO A 18 -3.87 -12.17 2.54
C PRO A 18 -2.99 -11.47 1.51
N ILE A 19 -3.58 -10.56 0.73
CA ILE A 19 -2.86 -9.75 -0.26
C ILE A 19 -2.20 -8.57 0.47
N ILE A 20 -0.94 -8.71 0.85
CA ILE A 20 -0.19 -7.73 1.65
C ILE A 20 0.96 -7.17 0.80
N TYR A 21 1.12 -5.84 0.81
CA TYR A 21 2.20 -5.11 0.16
C TYR A 21 3.17 -4.54 1.20
N PRO A 22 4.19 -5.31 1.63
CA PRO A 22 5.19 -4.83 2.57
C PRO A 22 6.13 -3.82 1.90
N VAL A 23 6.56 -2.81 2.66
CA VAL A 23 7.54 -1.82 2.23
C VAL A 23 8.65 -1.69 3.27
N ALA A 24 9.90 -1.61 2.79
CA ALA A 24 11.07 -1.46 3.64
C ALA A 24 12.20 -0.74 2.89
N GLN A 25 13.07 -0.08 3.64
CA GLN A 25 14.37 0.36 3.12
C GLN A 25 15.23 -0.89 2.81
N THR A 26 15.87 -0.91 1.64
CA THR A 26 16.82 -1.97 1.30
C THR A 26 18.08 -1.85 2.15
N ALA A 27 18.70 -2.99 2.50
CA ALA A 27 19.86 -3.03 3.40
C ALA A 27 21.06 -2.24 2.86
N ASP A 28 21.27 -2.25 1.53
CA ASP A 28 22.38 -1.57 0.88
C ASP A 28 22.09 -0.10 0.54
N SER A 29 20.90 0.43 0.86
CA SER A 29 20.58 1.82 0.54
C SER A 29 21.46 2.78 1.33
N LYS A 30 22.22 3.59 0.60
CA LYS A 30 23.07 4.68 1.12
C LYS A 30 22.44 6.06 0.91
N ASP A 31 21.26 6.11 0.29
CA ASP A 31 20.55 7.35 0.03
C ASP A 31 19.99 7.91 1.34
N LYS A 32 20.35 9.17 1.62
CA LYS A 32 19.98 9.92 2.83
C LYS A 32 18.46 10.13 2.92
N ASP A 33 17.76 10.15 1.79
CA ASP A 33 16.33 10.44 1.72
C ASP A 33 15.44 9.20 1.87
N THR A 34 16.01 7.99 1.81
CA THR A 34 15.22 6.74 1.90
C THR A 34 14.37 6.67 3.16
N ARG A 35 14.94 7.06 4.30
CA ARG A 35 14.23 7.05 5.59
C ARG A 35 13.12 8.10 5.63
N ALA A 36 13.34 9.26 5.02
CA ALA A 36 12.33 10.31 4.92
C ALA A 36 11.17 9.87 4.03
N PHE A 37 11.46 9.20 2.91
CA PHE A 37 10.44 8.65 2.02
C PHE A 37 9.63 7.53 2.70
N LEU A 38 10.29 6.61 3.41
CA LEU A 38 9.59 5.57 4.17
C LEU A 38 8.66 6.17 5.23
N LYS A 39 9.09 7.24 5.92
CA LYS A 39 8.23 7.98 6.85
C LYS A 39 7.06 8.68 6.13
N CYS A 40 7.29 9.22 4.93
CA CYS A 40 6.24 9.81 4.10
C CYS A 40 5.15 8.78 3.75
N LEU A 41 5.53 7.57 3.33
CA LEU A 41 4.59 6.49 3.03
C LEU A 41 3.74 6.07 4.24
N GLN A 42 4.28 6.21 5.46
CA GLN A 42 3.58 5.92 6.72
C GLN A 42 2.72 7.08 7.25
N SER A 43 2.70 8.23 6.58
CA SER A 43 1.93 9.39 7.02
C SER A 43 0.43 9.25 6.74
N ALA A 44 -0.39 10.00 7.49
CA ALA A 44 -1.84 10.05 7.25
C ALA A 44 -2.20 10.52 5.83
N LYS A 45 -1.39 11.41 5.23
CA LYS A 45 -1.57 11.88 3.86
C LYS A 45 -1.38 10.75 2.85
N ALA A 46 -0.33 9.96 2.99
CA ALA A 46 -0.12 8.79 2.13
C ALA A 46 -1.20 7.74 2.34
N ALA A 47 -1.60 7.48 3.59
CA ALA A 47 -2.67 6.54 3.90
C ALA A 47 -4.01 6.89 3.23
N ALA A 48 -4.36 8.18 3.13
CA ALA A 48 -5.53 8.63 2.40
C ALA A 48 -5.44 8.30 0.89
N LEU A 49 -4.29 8.54 0.27
CA LEU A 49 -4.08 8.23 -1.16
C LEU A 49 -4.23 6.73 -1.45
N PHE A 50 -3.72 5.85 -0.58
CA PHE A 50 -3.90 4.41 -0.74
C PHE A 50 -5.37 3.99 -0.62
N LYS A 51 -6.11 4.56 0.34
CA LYS A 51 -7.54 4.31 0.52
C LYS A 51 -8.36 4.76 -0.69
N ASP A 52 -8.04 5.92 -1.28
CA ASP A 52 -8.70 6.42 -2.49
C ASP A 52 -8.52 5.49 -3.69
N GLN A 53 -7.44 4.69 -3.71
CA GLN A 53 -7.17 3.66 -4.72
C GLN A 53 -7.72 2.27 -4.34
N GLY A 54 -8.44 2.14 -3.23
CA GLY A 54 -9.08 0.90 -2.80
C GLY A 54 -8.19 -0.02 -1.95
N PHE A 55 -7.05 0.45 -1.44
CA PHE A 55 -6.23 -0.33 -0.51
C PHE A 55 -6.67 -0.16 0.94
N THR A 56 -6.58 -1.26 1.69
CA THR A 56 -6.65 -1.23 3.16
C THR A 56 -5.25 -0.98 3.71
N VAL A 57 -5.08 0.08 4.49
CA VAL A 57 -3.80 0.41 5.14
C VAL A 57 -3.74 -0.30 6.49
N LEU A 58 -2.74 -1.16 6.66
CA LEU A 58 -2.59 -2.01 7.85
C LEU A 58 -1.79 -1.34 8.98
N ALA A 59 -0.92 -0.38 8.66
CA ALA A 59 -0.04 0.28 9.64
C ALA A 59 -0.71 1.53 10.23
N PRO A 60 -0.51 1.81 11.53
CA PRO A 60 -0.91 3.08 12.12
C PRO A 60 -0.17 4.23 11.42
N SER A 61 -0.89 5.32 11.13
CA SER A 61 -0.28 6.51 10.55
C SER A 61 0.59 7.20 11.60
N ASN A 62 1.85 7.46 11.24
CA ASN A 62 2.83 8.18 12.07
C ASN A 62 2.66 9.71 12.01
#